data_AF-A0A6M8U9V7-F1
#
_entry.id   AF-A0A6M8U9V7-F1
#
_cell.length_a   1.000
_cell.length_b   1.000
_cell.length_c   1.000
_cell.angle_alpha   90.00
_cell.angle_beta   90.00
_cell.angle_gamma   90.00
#
_symmetry.space_group_name_H-M   'P 1'
#
loop_
_entity.id
_entity.type
_entity.pdbx_description
1 polymer ?
#
loop_
_entity_poly.entity_id
_entity_poly.type
_entity_poly.pdbx_seq_one_letter_code
_entity_poly.pdbx_strand_id
1 'polypeptide(L)' 'MHDKFSVDLAVRKLCRRKKLSIKGFSQRLGKSYWCVRNTLKRDSTTVATCEEYANALGVTLPELISEGYIEKPW' A
#
# COMPACT_ATOMS: atom_id res chain seq x y z
N MET A 1 -15.98 -12.76 10.95
CA MET A 1 -15.51 -11.36 11.03
C MET A 1 -14.57 -11.18 9.87
N HIS A 2 -14.97 -10.45 8.82
CA HIS A 2 -14.17 -10.34 7.59
C HIS A 2 -12.87 -9.58 7.86
N ASP A 3 -11.74 -10.13 7.47
CA ASP A 3 -10.46 -9.43 7.54
C ASP A 3 -10.58 -8.13 6.73
N LYS A 4 -10.45 -6.99 7.41
CA LYS A 4 -10.54 -5.68 6.76
C LYS A 4 -9.21 -5.43 6.05
N PHE A 5 -9.23 -5.44 4.72
CA PHE A 5 -8.10 -5.04 3.91
C PHE A 5 -7.76 -3.56 4.13
N SER A 6 -6.47 -3.26 4.29
CA SER A 6 -5.96 -1.90 4.39
C SER A 6 -4.78 -1.69 3.45
N VAL A 7 -4.95 -0.81 2.47
CA VAL A 7 -3.86 -0.40 1.56
C VAL A 7 -2.76 0.35 2.31
N ASP A 8 -3.12 1.18 3.29
CA ASP A 8 -2.13 1.85 4.16
C ASP A 8 -1.25 0.83 4.89
N LEU A 9 -1.85 -0.23 5.44
CA LEU A 9 -1.10 -1.30 6.08
C LEU A 9 -0.16 -2.01 5.10
N ALA A 10 -0.68 -2.42 3.93
CA ALA A 10 0.10 -3.09 2.89
C ALA A 10 1.32 -2.26 2.47
N VAL A 11 1.08 -1.00 2.12
CA VAL A 11 2.11 -0.08 1.63
C VAL A 11 3.15 0.18 2.72
N ARG A 12 2.75 0.35 3.99
CA ARG A 12 3.71 0.53 5.10
C ARG A 12 4.57 -0.70 5.33
N LYS A 13 3.99 -1.91 5.34
CA LYS A 13 4.75 -3.16 5.50
C LYS A 13 5.77 -3.33 4.38
N LEU A 14 5.34 -3.16 3.13
CA LEU A 14 6.20 -3.28 1.96
C LEU A 14 7.29 -2.21 1.91
N CYS A 15 6.96 -0.95 2.21
CA CYS A 15 7.93 0.13 2.34
C CYS A 15 9.01 -0.22 3.39
N ARG A 16 8.59 -0.73 4.56
CA ARG A 16 9.52 -1.12 5.63
C ARG A 16 10.45 -2.26 5.19
N ARG A 17 9.93 -3.30 4.54
CA ARG A 17 10.73 -4.42 4.00
C ARG A 17 11.75 -3.94 2.98
N LYS A 18 11.38 -3.00 2.11
CA LYS A 18 12.24 -2.45 1.06
C LYS A 18 13.12 -1.28 1.51
N LYS A 19 13.14 -0.95 2.81
CA LYS A 19 13.84 0.22 3.39
C LYS A 19 13.50 1.53 2.65
N LEU A 20 12.26 1.64 2.15
CA LEU A 20 11.76 2.79 1.40
C LEU A 20 10.91 3.66 2.34
N SER A 21 11.15 4.97 2.34
CA SER A 21 10.26 5.89 3.05
C SER A 21 8.98 6.17 2.26
N ILE A 22 7.88 6.54 2.92
CA ILE A 22 6.65 6.97 2.23
C ILE A 22 6.93 8.14 1.26
N LYS A 23 7.89 9.01 1.60
CA LYS A 23 8.34 10.11 0.72
C LYS A 23 9.06 9.59 -0.52
N GLY A 24 9.93 8.59 -0.37
CA GLY A 24 10.57 7.92 -1.51
C GLY A 24 9.56 7.15 -2.37
N PHE A 25 8.56 6.53 -1.75
CA PHE A 25 7.45 5.90 -2.45
C PHE A 25 6.62 6.91 -3.24
N SER A 26 6.29 8.08 -2.66
CA SER A 26 5.57 9.12 -3.39
C SER A 26 6.37 9.66 -4.58
N GLN A 27 7.70 9.77 -4.44
CA GLN A 27 8.58 10.14 -5.55
C GLN A 27 8.56 9.10 -6.68
N ARG A 28 8.56 7.80 -6.37
CA ARG A 28 8.43 6.73 -7.39
C ARG A 28 7.10 6.76 -8.12
N LEU A 29 6.03 7.17 -7.43
CA LEU A 29 4.72 7.38 -8.04
C LEU A 29 4.60 8.67 -8.86
N GLY A 30 5.60 9.57 -8.79
CA GLY A 30 5.48 10.91 -9.36
C GLY A 30 4.39 11.77 -8.69
N LYS A 31 3.95 11.40 -7.47
CA LYS A 31 2.85 12.04 -6.74
C LYS A 31 3.37 12.79 -5.52
N SER A 32 2.64 13.83 -5.10
CA SER A 32 2.98 14.54 -3.86
C SER A 32 2.75 13.63 -2.65
N TYR A 33 3.58 13.80 -1.61
CA TYR A 33 3.43 13.05 -0.35
C TYR A 33 2.02 13.15 0.23
N TRP A 34 1.40 14.34 0.17
CA TRP A 34 0.04 14.58 0.65
C TRP A 34 -1.01 13.86 -0.19
N CYS A 35 -0.84 13.80 -1.51
CA CYS A 35 -1.72 13.04 -2.38
C CYS A 35 -1.71 11.55 -1.99
N VAL A 36 -0.52 10.95 -1.89
CA VAL A 36 -0.37 9.53 -1.50
C VAL A 36 -0.96 9.29 -0.11
N ARG A 37 -0.66 10.14 0.87
CA ARG A 37 -1.17 10.00 2.25
C ARG A 37 -2.69 10.12 2.33
N ASN A 38 -3.31 10.99 1.53
CA ASN A 38 -4.77 11.10 1.47
C ASN A 38 -5.41 9.87 0.83
N THR A 39 -4.78 9.31 -0.20
CA THR A 39 -5.26 8.09 -0.85
C THR A 39 -5.14 6.87 0.08
N LEU A 40 -4.05 6.75 0.84
CA LEU A 40 -3.86 5.67 1.82
C LEU A 40 -4.88 5.73 2.97
N LYS A 41 -5.32 6.93 3.35
CA LYS A 41 -6.37 7.12 4.37
C LYS A 41 -7.78 6.79 3.89
N ARG A 42 -8.00 6.65 2.58
CA ARG A 42 -9.31 6.29 2.03
C ARG A 42 -9.52 4.79 2.15
N ASP A 43 -10.58 4.42 2.86
CA ASP A 43 -11.05 3.03 2.95
C ASP A 43 -11.55 2.47 1.60
N SER A 44 -11.85 3.35 0.63
CA SER A 44 -12.24 2.98 -0.73
C SER A 44 -11.09 3.20 -1.71
N THR A 45 -10.14 2.27 -1.73
CA THR A 45 -9.08 2.27 -2.74
C THR A 45 -9.49 1.38 -3.92
N THR A 46 -9.37 1.88 -5.15
CA THR A 46 -9.71 1.11 -6.35
C THR A 46 -8.61 0.10 -6.71
N VAL A 47 -8.97 -0.97 -7.42
CA VAL A 47 -8.00 -1.98 -7.91
C VAL A 47 -6.90 -1.33 -8.73
N ALA A 48 -7.23 -0.38 -9.62
CA ALA A 48 -6.26 0.39 -10.39
C ALA A 48 -5.22 1.11 -9.52
N THR A 49 -5.63 1.65 -8.36
CA THR A 49 -4.69 2.30 -7.44
C THR A 49 -3.79 1.27 -6.75
N CYS A 50 -4.33 0.10 -6.41
CA CYS A 50 -3.54 -1.00 -5.84
C CYS A 50 -2.51 -1.51 -6.86
N GLU A 51 -2.86 -1.60 -8.14
CA GLU A 51 -1.94 -1.98 -9.22
C GLU A 51 -0.83 -0.94 -9.41
N GLU A 52 -1.17 0.36 -9.44
CA GLU A 52 -0.17 1.43 -9.47
C GLU A 52 0.82 1.32 -8.30
N TYR A 53 0.31 1.05 -7.10
CA TYR A 53 1.14 0.95 -5.90
C TYR A 53 2.00 -0.31 -5.89
N ALA A 54 1.45 -1.43 -6.36
CA ALA A 54 2.20 -2.67 -6.54
C ALA A 54 3.35 -2.47 -7.52
N ASN A 55 3.09 -1.84 -8.67
CA ASN A 55 4.10 -1.50 -9.67
C ASN A 55 5.18 -0.56 -9.12
N ALA A 56 4.80 0.52 -8.42
CA ALA A 56 5.75 1.46 -7.82
C ALA A 56 6.61 0.83 -6.70
N LEU A 57 6.05 -0.16 -6.00
CA LEU A 57 6.78 -0.95 -5.03
C LEU A 57 7.60 -2.06 -5.69
N GLY A 58 7.34 -2.44 -6.94
CA GLY A 58 7.95 -3.57 -7.61
C GLY A 58 7.53 -4.90 -6.97
N VAL A 59 6.23 -5.06 -6.73
CA VAL A 59 5.58 -6.29 -6.26
C VAL A 59 4.38 -6.58 -7.14
N THR A 60 3.85 -7.79 -7.05
CA THR A 60 2.60 -8.16 -7.73
C THR A 60 1.39 -7.65 -6.95
N LEU A 61 0.24 -7.49 -7.63
CA LEU A 61 -1.02 -7.12 -6.98
C LEU A 61 -1.42 -8.10 -5.85
N PRO A 62 -1.32 -9.44 -6.01
CA PRO A 62 -1.60 -10.39 -4.93
C PRO A 62 -0.71 -10.19 -3.70
N GLU A 63 0.59 -9.93 -3.88
CA GLU A 63 1.52 -9.67 -2.76
C GLU A 63 1.13 -8.41 -1.99
N LEU A 64 0.72 -7.36 -2.70
CA LEU A 64 0.22 -6.14 -2.04
C LEU A 64 -1.06 -6.43 -1.26
N ILE A 65 -1.98 -7.19 -1.84
CA ILE A 65 -3.25 -7.55 -1.20
C ILE A 65 -3.01 -8.39 0.07
N SER A 66 -2.15 -9.41 0.02
CA SER A 66 -1.85 -10.27 1.16
C SER A 66 -1.26 -9.48 2.34
N GLU A 67 -0.41 -8.50 2.08
CA GLU A 67 0.20 -7.67 3.13
C GLU A 67 -0.81 -6.76 3.83
N GLY A 68 -1.88 -6.38 3.12
CA GLY A 68 -2.92 -5.48 3.62
C GLY A 68 -3.95 -6.14 4.51
N TYR A 69 -3.96 -7.47 4.60
CA TYR A 69 -4.75 -8.18 5.59
C TYR A 69 -3.99 -8.24 6.92
N ILE A 70 -4.74 -8.03 8.01
CA ILE A 70 -4.23 -8.28 9.36
C ILE A 70 -4.39 -9.78 9.57
N GLU A 71 -3.30 -10.53 9.43
CA GLU A 71 -3.27 -11.90 9.96
C GLU A 71 -3.50 -11.79 11.47
N LYS A 72 -4.65 -12.28 11.95
CA LYS A 72 -4.83 -12.46 13.39
C LYS A 72 -3.81 -13.50 13.85
N PRO A 73 -2.95 -13.19 14.84
CA PRO A 73 -2.37 -14.26 15.63
C PRO A 73 -3.56 -14.87 16.38
N TRP A 74 -3.91 -16.11 15.98
CA TRP A 74 -4.85 -17.04 16.63
C TRP A 74 -5.41 -16.63 17.99
#